data_AF-A0A7Y5A402-F1
#
_entry.id   AF-A0A7Y5A402-F1
#
_cell.length_a   1.000
_cell.length_b   1.000
_cell.length_c   1.000
_cell.angle_alpha   90.00
_cell.angle_beta   90.00
_cell.angle_gamma   90.00
#
_symmetry.space_group_name_H-M   'P 1'
#
loop_
_entity.id
_entity.type
_entity.pdbx_description
1 polymer ?
#
loop_
_entity_poly.entity_id
_entity_poly.type
_entity_poly.pdbx_seq_one_letter_code
_entity_poly.pdbx_strand_id
1 'polypeptide(L)'
;ALGISCILAESYGAIYERNAINAAFPILTYEPSLFQSIDLVNGDRIQVDMAGGKVTNLRNGKSAGIDKFTDVQIAIYRNGGLL
;
A
#
# COMPACT_ATOMS: atom_id res chain seq x y z
N ALA A 1 8.60 7.64 14.84
CA ALA A 1 7.91 6.74 13.90
C ALA A 1 8.74 5.46 13.75
N LEU A 2 8.11 4.29 13.56
CA LEU A 2 8.76 2.97 13.52
C LEU A 2 9.54 2.66 12.23
N GLY A 3 9.67 3.63 11.31
CA GLY A 3 10.34 3.43 10.01
C GLY A 3 9.53 2.65 8.98
N ILE A 4 8.25 2.38 9.22
CA ILE A 4 7.36 1.69 8.28
C ILE A 4 6.97 2.65 7.15
N SER A 5 7.17 2.23 5.90
CA SER A 5 6.89 3.05 4.72
C SER A 5 5.44 2.98 4.23
N CYS A 6 4.82 1.80 4.35
CA CYS A 6 3.41 1.56 4.04
C CYS A 6 2.95 0.25 4.69
N ILE A 7 1.64 0.03 4.76
CA ILE A 7 1.06 -1.28 5.06
C ILE A 7 0.23 -1.72 3.85
N LEU A 8 0.36 -2.99 3.47
CA LEU A 8 -0.50 -3.68 2.52
C LEU A 8 -1.28 -4.75 3.28
N ALA A 9 -2.59 -4.81 3.10
CA ALA A 9 -3.45 -5.84 3.70
C ALA A 9 -4.64 -6.16 2.79
N GLU A 10 -5.28 -7.31 2.97
CA GLU A 10 -6.51 -7.64 2.24
C GLU A 10 -7.68 -6.70 2.64
N SER A 11 -7.69 -6.24 3.89
CA SER A 11 -8.68 -5.30 4.40
C SER A 11 -8.20 -4.62 5.69
N TYR A 12 -8.90 -3.55 6.07
CA TYR A 12 -8.68 -2.82 7.32
C TYR A 12 -9.99 -2.65 8.07
N GLY A 13 -9.92 -2.55 9.39
CA GLY A 13 -11.04 -2.05 10.17
C GLY A 13 -11.28 -0.57 9.85
N ALA A 14 -12.54 -0.18 9.62
CA ALA A 14 -12.90 1.16 9.14
C ALA A 14 -12.32 2.32 9.98
N ILE A 15 -12.22 2.14 11.31
CA ILE A 15 -11.64 3.16 12.20
C ILE A 15 -10.14 3.32 11.96
N TYR A 16 -9.41 2.20 11.82
CA TYR A 16 -7.98 2.23 11.57
C TYR A 16 -7.69 2.84 10.20
N GLU A 17 -8.44 2.44 9.18
CA GLU A 17 -8.31 2.94 7.82
C GLU A 17 -8.44 4.46 7.76
N ARG A 18 -9.53 5.01 8.32
CA ARG A 18 -9.76 6.44 8.41
C ARG A 18 -8.60 7.17 9.12
N ASN A 19 -8.15 6.64 10.26
CA ASN A 19 -7.10 7.28 11.04
C ASN A 19 -5.76 7.29 10.29
N ALA A 20 -5.40 6.19 9.62
CA ALA A 20 -4.18 6.11 8.83
C ALA A 20 -4.20 7.10 7.67
N ILE A 21 -5.30 7.15 6.90
CA ILE A 21 -5.47 8.10 5.80
C ILE A 21 -5.36 9.54 6.32
N ASN A 22 -6.07 9.89 7.39
CA ASN A 22 -6.06 11.24 7.95
C ASN A 22 -4.67 11.67 8.46
N ALA A 23 -3.86 10.71 8.91
CA ALA A 23 -2.48 10.94 9.35
C ALA A 23 -1.46 10.89 8.21
N ALA A 24 -1.91 10.84 6.95
CA ALA A 24 -1.07 10.62 5.76
C ALA A 24 -0.16 9.37 5.88
N PHE A 25 -0.62 8.34 6.58
CA PHE A 25 0.10 7.08 6.68
C PHE A 25 -0.35 6.12 5.56
N PRO A 26 0.56 5.68 4.67
CA PRO A 26 0.16 4.89 3.52
C PRO A 26 -0.36 3.50 3.89
N ILE A 27 -1.61 3.23 3.52
CA ILE A 27 -2.26 1.92 3.61
C ILE A 27 -2.95 1.61 2.29
N LEU A 28 -2.76 0.41 1.74
CA LEU A 28 -3.36 -0.01 0.47
C LEU A 28 -3.87 -1.44 0.59
N THR A 29 -4.89 -1.76 -0.20
CA THR A 29 -5.50 -3.08 -0.22
C THR A 29 -5.09 -3.89 -1.45
N TYR A 30 -5.18 -5.21 -1.34
CA TYR A 30 -4.87 -6.14 -2.42
C TYR A 30 -5.77 -7.37 -2.38
N GLU A 31 -5.90 -8.03 -3.54
CA GLU A 31 -6.60 -9.30 -3.66
C GLU A 31 -5.75 -10.48 -3.14
N PRO A 32 -6.31 -11.47 -2.42
CA PRO A 32 -5.54 -12.54 -1.76
C PRO A 32 -4.58 -13.33 -2.67
N SER A 33 -4.85 -13.36 -3.98
CA SER A 33 -4.02 -14.01 -5.00
C SER A 33 -2.68 -13.29 -5.28
N LEU A 34 -2.50 -12.09 -4.72
CA LEU A 34 -1.33 -11.25 -4.95
C LEU A 34 -0.03 -12.02 -4.64
N PHE A 35 0.07 -12.62 -3.46
CA PHE A 35 1.35 -13.19 -2.99
C PHE A 35 1.81 -14.35 -3.88
N GLN A 36 0.89 -15.18 -4.35
CA GLN A 36 1.20 -16.26 -5.30
C GLN A 36 1.57 -15.69 -6.67
N SER A 37 0.88 -14.65 -7.14
CA SER A 37 1.12 -14.06 -8.46
C SER A 37 2.53 -13.49 -8.63
N ILE A 38 3.08 -12.88 -7.57
CA ILE A 38 4.42 -12.30 -7.57
C ILE A 38 5.46 -13.15 -6.83
N ASP A 39 5.09 -14.36 -6.39
CA ASP A 39 5.95 -15.25 -5.60
C ASP A 39 6.63 -14.48 -4.46
N LEU A 40 5.81 -13.85 -3.62
CA LEU A 40 6.26 -13.03 -2.49
C LEU A 40 6.47 -13.90 -1.26
N VAL A 41 7.64 -13.78 -0.63
CA VAL A 41 7.94 -14.45 0.64
C VAL A 41 8.39 -13.44 1.69
N ASN A 42 8.34 -13.84 2.96
CA ASN A 42 8.80 -13.00 4.05
C ASN A 42 10.28 -12.60 3.85
N GLY A 43 10.59 -11.32 4.06
CA GLY A 43 11.93 -10.76 3.87
C GLY A 43 12.19 -10.21 2.46
N ASP A 44 11.30 -10.46 1.50
CA ASP A 44 11.42 -9.85 0.17
C ASP A 44 11.25 -8.34 0.23
N ARG A 45 11.99 -7.64 -0.65
CA ARG A 45 11.81 -6.21 -0.87
C ARG A 45 10.82 -6.01 -2.01
N ILE A 46 9.87 -5.11 -1.80
CA ILE A 46 8.88 -4.75 -2.81
C ILE A 46 8.97 -3.26 -3.13
N GLN A 47 8.64 -2.91 -4.36
CA GLN A 47 8.34 -1.54 -4.78
C GLN A 47 6.83 -1.41 -4.92
N VAL A 48 6.25 -0.36 -4.32
CA VAL A 48 4.82 -0.07 -4.37
C VAL A 48 4.61 1.24 -5.12
N ASP A 49 3.86 1.19 -6.22
CA ASP A 49 3.36 2.35 -6.93
C ASP A 49 1.93 2.63 -6.45
N MET A 50 1.82 3.54 -5.49
CA MET A 50 0.56 3.90 -4.85
C MET A 50 -0.42 4.61 -5.81
N ALA A 51 0.09 5.34 -6.80
CA ALA A 51 -0.74 6.06 -7.76
C ALA A 51 -1.12 5.17 -8.95
N GLY A 52 -0.19 4.35 -9.42
CA GLY A 52 -0.40 3.39 -10.51
C GLY A 52 -1.12 2.11 -10.10
N GLY A 53 -1.24 1.82 -8.80
CA GLY A 53 -1.92 0.63 -8.29
C GLY A 53 -1.16 -0.65 -8.61
N LYS A 54 0.16 -0.66 -8.38
CA LYS A 54 1.01 -1.80 -8.72
C LYS A 54 2.04 -2.08 -7.64
N VAL A 55 2.31 -3.36 -7.39
CA VAL A 55 3.43 -3.82 -6.59
C VAL A 55 4.37 -4.68 -7.43
N THR A 56 5.66 -4.54 -7.19
CA THR A 56 6.72 -5.32 -7.85
C THR A 56 7.60 -5.98 -6.80
N ASN A 57 7.76 -7.30 -6.86
CA ASN A 57 8.75 -8.01 -6.06
C ASN A 57 10.13 -7.77 -6.67
N LEU A 58 11.03 -7.14 -5.92
CA LEU A 58 12.36 -6.79 -6.42
C LEU A 58 13.31 -7.99 -6.51
N ARG A 59 12.98 -9.10 -5.85
CA ARG A 59 13.76 -10.35 -5.93
C ARG A 59 13.66 -11.01 -7.31
N ASN A 60 12.47 -11.03 -7.89
CA ASN A 60 12.18 -11.79 -9.12
C ASN A 60 11.58 -10.94 -10.25
N GLY A 61 11.32 -9.65 -10.02
CA GLY A 61 10.77 -8.70 -11.00
C GLY A 61 9.28 -8.88 -11.31
N LYS A 62 8.59 -9.87 -10.73
CA LYS A 62 7.16 -10.08 -10.96
C LYS A 62 6.35 -8.94 -10.35
N SER A 63 5.27 -8.57 -11.03
CA SER A 63 4.40 -7.48 -10.62
C SER A 63 2.93 -7.88 -10.68
N ALA A 64 2.12 -7.25 -9.84
CA ALA A 64 0.67 -7.42 -9.83
C ALA A 64 -0.04 -6.13 -9.39
N GLY A 65 -1.34 -6.08 -9.70
CA GLY A 65 -2.20 -4.94 -9.35
C GLY A 65 -2.58 -4.94 -7.87
N ILE A 66 -2.73 -3.73 -7.32
CA ILE A 66 -3.29 -3.46 -6.00
C ILE A 66 -4.27 -2.29 -6.12
N ASP A 67 -5.08 -2.06 -5.09
CA ASP A 67 -5.95 -0.89 -5.06
C ASP A 67 -5.10 0.37 -4.92
N LYS A 68 -5.19 1.25 -5.92
CA LYS A 68 -4.47 2.52 -5.92
C LYS A 68 -5.10 3.51 -4.94
N PHE A 69 -4.32 4.50 -4.53
CA PHE A 69 -4.88 5.68 -3.89
C PHE A 69 -5.87 6.38 -4.82
N THR A 70 -6.98 6.78 -4.24
CA THR A 70 -7.88 7.78 -4.83
C THR A 70 -7.18 9.15 -4.90
N ASP A 71 -7.66 10.02 -5.77
CA ASP A 71 -7.10 11.38 -5.90
C ASP A 71 -7.13 12.16 -4.57
N VAL A 72 -8.16 11.92 -3.76
CA VAL A 72 -8.29 12.51 -2.42
C VAL A 72 -7.21 11.98 -1.48
N GLN A 73 -6.95 10.66 -1.46
CA GLN A 73 -5.89 10.07 -0.64
C GLN A 73 -4.50 10.57 -1.07
N ILE A 74 -4.25 10.75 -2.38
CA ILE A 74 -3.01 11.35 -2.88
C ILE A 74 -2.86 12.79 -2.37
N ALA A 75 -3.93 13.59 -2.41
CA ALA A 75 -3.90 14.97 -1.93
C ALA A 75 -3.60 15.03 -0.42
N ILE A 76 -4.29 14.22 0.39
CA ILE A 76 -4.05 14.13 1.85
C ILE A 76 -2.60 13.71 2.14
N TYR A 77 -2.10 12.70 1.43
CA TYR A 77 -0.73 12.23 1.60
C TYR A 77 0.31 13.32 1.31
N ARG A 78 0.13 14.07 0.21
CA ARG A 78 1.02 15.17 -0.18
C ARG A 78 0.97 16.35 0.80
N ASN A 79 -0.16 16.56 1.46
CA ASN A 79 -0.31 17.60 2.49
C ASN A 79 0.29 17.18 3.84
N GLY A 80 0.78 15.95 3.99
CA GLY A 80 1.31 15.43 5.25
C GLY A 80 0.22 15.12 6.29
N GLY A 81 -1.04 15.12 5.88
CA GLY A 81 -2.21 14.88 6.73
C GLY A 81 -3.45 15.56 6.15
N LEU A 82 -4.60 15.28 6.76
CA LEU A 82 -5.86 15.91 6.38
C LEU A 82 -6.00 17.36 6.88
N LEU A 83 -5.24 17.74 7.92
CA LEU A 83 -5.33 19.02 8.63
C LEU A 83 -4.09 19.88 8.41
#